data_AF-A0A2G4F277-F1
#
_entry.id   AF-A0A2G4F277-F1
#
_cell.length_a   1.000
_cell.length_b   1.000
_cell.length_c   1.000
_cell.angle_alpha   90.00
_cell.angle_beta   90.00
_cell.angle_gamma   90.00
#
_symmetry.space_group_name_H-M   'P 1'
#
loop_
_entity.id
_entity.type
_entity.pdbx_description
1 polymer ?
#
loop_
_entity_poly.entity_id
_entity_poly.type
_entity_poly.pdbx_seq_one_letter_code
_entity_poly.pdbx_strand_id
1 'polypeptide(L)'
;MPKTTILLDNGYHPEKLTQALEEIYPQIMTKIQFELSAKPSKAEKQAKGQSGFVPVAARWVIERSNAWVERCKSLVKNFDRTLARSNAKLKLCFIRLMLKRLAIA
;
A
#
# COMPACT_ATOMS: atom_id res chain seq x y z
N MET A 1 21.98 5.40 0.52
CA MET A 1 21.12 4.20 0.58
C MET A 1 19.96 4.37 -0.39
N PRO A 2 19.50 3.32 -1.08
CA PRO A 2 18.31 3.42 -1.92
C PRO A 2 17.09 3.83 -1.07
N LYS A 3 16.22 4.67 -1.63
CA LYS A 3 14.98 5.07 -0.97
C LYS A 3 14.00 3.90 -0.92
N THR A 4 13.27 3.77 0.19
CA THR A 4 12.15 2.83 0.27
C THR A 4 10.98 3.36 -0.55
N THR A 5 10.49 2.58 -1.52
CA THR A 5 9.32 2.97 -2.32
C THR A 5 8.04 2.62 -1.57
N ILE A 6 7.16 3.60 -1.39
CA ILE A 6 5.82 3.44 -0.84
C ILE A 6 4.82 3.52 -2.01
N LEU A 7 4.17 2.39 -2.30
CA LEU A 7 3.10 2.33 -3.28
C LEU A 7 1.83 2.99 -2.71
N LEU A 8 1.26 3.93 -3.45
CA LEU A 8 0.03 4.63 -3.09
C LEU A 8 -1.09 4.27 -4.05
N ASP A 9 -2.31 4.08 -3.55
CA ASP A 9 -3.46 3.98 -4.46
C ASP A 9 -3.76 5.35 -5.09
N ASN A 10 -4.42 5.35 -6.25
CA ASN A 10 -4.70 6.56 -7.02
C ASN A 10 -5.48 7.64 -6.23
N GLY A 11 -6.26 7.24 -5.21
CA GLY A 11 -7.01 8.19 -4.37
C GLY A 11 -6.17 9.02 -3.40
N TYR A 12 -4.88 8.71 -3.23
CA TYR A 12 -3.98 9.47 -2.35
C TYR A 12 -3.35 10.66 -3.07
N HIS A 13 -3.00 11.70 -2.31
CA HIS A 13 -2.37 12.92 -2.80
C HIS A 13 -0.93 13.01 -2.28
N PRO A 14 0.09 12.66 -3.08
CA PRO A 14 1.48 12.61 -2.64
C PRO A 14 1.99 13.93 -2.06
N GLU A 15 1.56 15.07 -2.60
CA GLU A 15 1.96 16.41 -2.12
C GLU A 15 1.49 16.65 -0.68
N LYS A 16 0.21 16.39 -0.40
CA LYS A 16 -0.36 16.54 0.96
C LYS A 16 0.30 15.58 1.95
N LEU A 17 0.56 14.34 1.53
CA LEU A 17 1.27 13.37 2.35
C LEU A 17 2.70 13.81 2.64
N THR A 18 3.39 14.36 1.64
CA THR A 18 4.76 14.86 1.79
C THR A 18 4.83 15.95 2.84
N GLN A 19 3.99 16.99 2.71
CA GLN A 19 3.94 18.10 3.66
C GLN A 19 3.69 17.61 5.10
N ALA A 20 2.65 16.78 5.29
CA ALA A 20 2.31 16.25 6.60
C ALA A 20 3.40 15.36 7.21
N LEU A 21 4.13 14.59 6.38
CA LEU A 21 5.21 13.74 6.86
C LEU A 21 6.46 14.54 7.20
N GLU A 22 6.77 15.60 6.46
CA GLU A 22 7.91 16.47 6.73
C GLU A 22 7.73 17.28 8.02
N GLU A 23 6.50 17.68 8.37
CA GLU A 23 6.18 18.29 9.66
C GLU A 23 6.55 17.39 10.85
N ILE A 24 6.36 16.09 10.70
CA ILE A 24 6.66 15.10 11.75
C ILE A 24 8.13 14.68 11.69
N TYR A 25 8.66 14.53 10.48
CA TYR A 25 10.01 14.05 10.25
C TYR A 25 10.67 14.75 9.04
N PRO A 26 11.38 15.88 9.26
CA PRO A 26 11.82 16.77 8.19
C PRO A 26 12.66 16.14 7.08
N GLN A 27 13.43 15.10 7.40
CA GLN A 27 14.28 14.40 6.43
C GLN A 27 13.62 13.14 5.84
N ILE A 28 12.33 12.88 6.05
CA ILE A 28 11.65 11.65 5.60
C ILE A 28 11.78 11.42 4.09
N MET A 29 11.70 12.47 3.27
CA MET A 29 11.79 12.37 1.81
C MET A 29 13.19 12.02 1.29
N THR A 30 14.22 12.09 2.14
CA THR A 30 15.54 11.53 1.83
C THR A 30 15.55 10.00 1.92
N LYS A 31 14.60 9.41 2.65
CA LYS A 31 14.52 7.97 2.95
C LYS A 31 13.45 7.24 2.15
N ILE A 32 12.37 7.92 1.77
CA ILE A 32 11.25 7.32 1.04
C ILE A 32 10.98 8.03 -0.28
N GLN A 33 10.29 7.34 -1.17
CA GLN A 33 9.68 7.91 -2.37
C GLN A 33 8.30 7.31 -2.57
N PHE A 34 7.40 8.06 -3.21
CA PHE A 34 6.06 7.58 -3.54
C PHE A 34 5.98 7.10 -4.98
N GLU A 35 5.27 6.00 -5.19
CA GLU A 35 4.82 5.57 -6.51
C GLU A 35 3.29 5.52 -6.47
N LEU A 36 2.64 6.43 -7.19
CA LEU A 36 1.19 6.50 -7.25
C LEU A 36 0.69 5.53 -8.32
N SER A 37 -0.24 4.65 -7.93
CA SER A 37 -0.88 3.75 -8.89
C SER A 37 -1.62 4.55 -9.95
N ALA A 38 -1.35 4.22 -11.20
CA ALA A 38 -2.09 4.77 -12.32
C ALA A 38 -3.58 4.36 -12.25
N LYS A 39 -4.44 5.26 -12.72
CA LYS A 39 -5.86 4.98 -12.98
C LYS A 39 -6.17 5.41 -14.41
N PRO A 40 -6.07 4.48 -15.38
CA PRO A 40 -6.33 4.81 -16.78
C PRO A 40 -7.73 5.38 -16.95
N SER A 41 -7.81 6.58 -17.52
CA SER A 41 -9.05 7.23 -17.92
C SER A 41 -9.74 6.47 -19.05
N LYS A 42 -11.01 6.77 -19.31
CA LYS A 42 -11.74 6.15 -20.44
C LYS A 42 -11.06 6.44 -21.78
N ALA A 43 -10.55 7.66 -21.99
CA ALA A 43 -9.87 8.05 -23.21
C ALA A 43 -8.55 7.28 -23.41
N GLU A 44 -7.72 7.14 -22.37
CA GLU A 44 -6.47 6.38 -22.44
C GLU A 44 -6.72 4.89 -22.71
N LYS A 45 -7.77 4.32 -22.11
CA LYS A 45 -8.18 2.94 -22.39
C LYS A 45 -8.60 2.78 -23.85
N GLN A 46 -9.44 3.68 -24.35
CA GLN A 46 -9.92 3.66 -25.74
C GLN A 46 -8.78 3.80 -26.75
N ALA A 47 -7.84 4.72 -26.50
CA ALA A 47 -6.65 4.89 -27.33
C ALA A 47 -5.78 3.63 -27.42
N LYS A 48 -5.79 2.80 -26.36
CA LYS A 48 -5.09 1.50 -26.31
C LYS A 48 -5.96 0.32 -26.76
N GLY A 49 -7.17 0.56 -27.27
CA GLY A 49 -8.13 -0.48 -27.64
C GLY A 49 -8.59 -1.34 -26.46
N GLN A 50 -8.42 -0.85 -25.23
CA GLN A 50 -8.80 -1.56 -24.01
C GLN A 50 -10.21 -1.16 -23.58
N SER A 51 -11.02 -2.15 -23.17
CA SER A 51 -12.34 -1.94 -22.61
C SER A 51 -12.44 -2.57 -21.23
N GLY A 52 -13.35 -2.05 -20.38
CA GLY A 52 -13.58 -2.59 -19.05
C GLY A 52 -12.43 -2.37 -18.05
N PHE A 53 -12.19 -3.40 -17.21
CA PHE A 53 -11.16 -3.37 -16.18
C PHE A 53 -9.78 -3.60 -16.80
N VAL A 54 -8.83 -2.71 -16.51
CA VAL A 54 -7.45 -2.79 -16.98
C VAL A 54 -6.56 -3.02 -15.77
N PRO A 55 -5.86 -4.17 -15.68
CA PRO A 55 -4.94 -4.43 -14.58
C PRO A 55 -3.80 -3.41 -14.53
N VAL A 56 -3.53 -2.87 -13.34
CA VAL A 56 -2.38 -2.00 -13.07
C VAL A 56 -1.51 -2.72 -12.04
N ALA A 57 -0.21 -2.91 -12.35
CA ALA A 57 0.69 -3.72 -11.53
C ALA A 57 0.79 -3.21 -10.09
N ALA A 58 1.01 -1.91 -9.90
CA ALA A 58 1.06 -1.28 -8.58
C ALA A 58 -0.25 -1.49 -7.80
N ARG A 59 -1.41 -1.26 -8.44
CA ARG A 59 -2.73 -1.48 -7.84
C ARG A 59 -2.90 -2.92 -7.36
N TRP A 60 -2.47 -3.88 -8.16
CA TRP A 60 -2.58 -5.29 -7.81
C TRP A 60 -1.77 -5.65 -6.56
N VAL A 61 -0.58 -5.09 -6.39
CA VAL A 61 0.24 -5.27 -5.18
C VAL A 61 -0.47 -4.65 -3.95
N ILE A 62 -1.03 -3.45 -4.11
CA ILE A 62 -1.75 -2.74 -3.04
C ILE A 62 -2.97 -3.54 -2.58
N GLU A 63 -3.87 -3.86 -3.52
CA GLU A 63 -5.13 -4.55 -3.20
C GLU A 63 -4.90 -5.94 -2.63
N ARG A 64 -3.91 -6.67 -3.15
CA ARG A 64 -3.54 -7.98 -2.62
C ARG A 64 -2.98 -7.88 -1.19
N SER A 65 -2.21 -6.84 -0.89
CA SER A 65 -1.69 -6.60 0.46
C SER A 65 -2.83 -6.26 1.43
N ASN A 66 -3.77 -5.42 1.01
CA ASN A 66 -4.98 -5.11 1.77
C ASN A 66 -5.82 -6.36 2.03
N ALA A 67 -6.02 -7.22 1.04
CA ALA A 67 -6.76 -8.47 1.18
C ALA A 67 -6.13 -9.43 2.22
N TRP A 68 -4.82 -9.39 2.45
CA TRP A 68 -4.20 -10.15 3.54
C TRP A 68 -4.46 -9.52 4.90
N VAL A 69 -4.41 -8.19 4.98
CA VAL A 69 -4.72 -7.42 6.20
C VAL A 69 -6.19 -7.60 6.61
N GLU A 70 -7.12 -7.65 5.65
CA GLU A 70 -8.55 -7.89 5.89
C GLU A 70 -8.85 -9.23 6.57
N ARG A 71 -7.99 -10.24 6.36
CA ARG A 71 -8.11 -11.54 7.05
C ARG A 71 -7.76 -11.45 8.54
N CYS A 72 -7.15 -10.34 8.98
CA CYS A 72 -6.85 -10.06 10.37
C CYS A 72 -7.86 -9.07 10.95
N LYS A 73 -8.99 -9.58 11.48
CA LYS A 73 -10.10 -8.76 12.04
C LYS A 73 -9.66 -7.65 13.00
N SER A 74 -8.59 -7.85 13.77
CA SER A 74 -8.07 -6.81 14.67
C SER A 74 -7.61 -5.55 13.95
N LEU A 75 -7.13 -5.68 12.71
CA LEU A 75 -6.61 -4.57 11.91
C LEU A 75 -7.71 -3.84 11.13
N VAL A 76 -8.86 -4.47 10.89
CA VAL A 76 -9.91 -3.93 10.00
C VAL A 76 -11.27 -3.70 10.66
N LYS A 77 -11.58 -4.37 11.77
CA LYS A 77 -12.89 -4.26 12.45
C LYS A 77 -12.77 -3.82 13.89
N ASN A 78 -11.82 -4.37 14.63
CA ASN A 78 -11.75 -4.11 16.07
C ASN A 78 -10.86 -2.91 16.40
N PHE A 79 -9.89 -2.58 15.54
CA PHE A 79 -8.86 -1.53 15.68
C PHE A 79 -8.16 -1.51 17.05
N ASP A 80 -6.83 -1.64 17.06
CA ASP A 80 -6.12 -1.54 18.34
C ASP A 80 -6.07 -0.10 18.86
N ARG A 81 -6.15 0.05 20.18
CA ARG A 81 -6.15 1.35 20.88
C ARG A 81 -4.90 2.20 20.64
N THR A 82 -3.77 1.58 20.34
CA THR A 82 -2.48 2.27 20.18
C THR A 82 -1.81 1.90 18.87
N LEU A 83 -1.12 2.88 18.26
CA LEU A 83 -0.37 2.68 17.03
C LEU A 83 0.71 1.60 17.16
N ALA A 84 1.37 1.51 18.31
CA ALA A 84 2.37 0.49 18.59
C ALA A 84 1.78 -0.93 18.48
N ARG A 85 0.57 -1.14 19.01
CA ARG A 85 -0.12 -2.43 18.96
C ARG A 85 -0.64 -2.75 17.55
N SER A 86 -1.21 -1.75 16.86
CA SER A 86 -1.61 -1.89 15.44
C SER A 86 -0.42 -2.28 14.56
N ASN A 87 0.74 -1.63 14.75
CA ASN A 87 1.97 -1.93 14.02
C ASN A 87 2.47 -3.35 14.31
N ALA A 88 2.46 -3.79 15.58
CA ALA A 88 2.82 -5.17 15.94
C ALA A 88 1.90 -6.20 15.28
N LYS A 89 0.58 -5.94 15.24
CA LYS A 89 -0.40 -6.81 14.57
C LYS A 89 -0.21 -6.85 13.05
N LEU A 90 0.10 -5.72 12.41
CA LEU A 90 0.46 -5.68 10.98
C LEU A 90 1.67 -6.57 10.70
N LYS A 91 2.76 -6.42 11.47
CA LYS A 91 3.94 -7.28 11.34
C LYS A 91 3.58 -8.76 11.49
N LEU A 92 2.79 -9.11 12.51
CA LEU A 92 2.36 -10.49 12.73
C LEU A 92 1.52 -11.06 11.56
N CYS A 93 0.65 -10.24 10.95
CA CYS A 93 -0.12 -10.62 9.77
C CYS A 93 0.81 -11.08 8.63
N PHE A 94 1.82 -10.29 8.29
CA PHE A 94 2.75 -10.60 7.21
C PHE A 94 3.75 -11.71 7.57
N ILE A 95 4.20 -11.80 8.82
CA ILE A 95 5.02 -12.94 9.30
C ILE A 95 4.25 -14.25 9.12
N ARG A 96 2.98 -14.30 9.56
CA ARG A 96 2.12 -15.48 9.37
C ARG A 96 1.95 -15.83 7.89
N LEU A 97 1.82 -14.83 7.01
CA LEU A 97 1.75 -15.05 5.57
C LEU A 97 3.05 -15.69 5.03
N MET A 98 4.22 -15.19 5.45
CA MET A 98 5.51 -15.73 5.03
C MET A 98 5.72 -17.16 5.53
N LEU A 99 5.40 -17.44 6.80
CA LEU A 99 5.48 -18.79 7.37
C LEU A 99 4.63 -19.79 6.59
N LYS A 100 3.41 -19.42 6.19
CA LYS A 100 2.55 -20.28 5.36
C LYS A 100 3.14 -20.59 3.99
N ARG A 101 3.85 -19.63 3.37
CA ARG A 101 4.49 -19.85 2.07
C ARG A 101 5.71 -20.75 2.20
N LEU A 102 6.50 -20.57 3.25
CA LEU A 102 7.66 -21.42 3.53
C LEU A 102 7.26 -22.85 3.89
N ALA A 103 6.16 -23.06 4.61
CA ALA A 103 5.70 -24.40 4.99
C ALA A 103 5.07 -25.21 3.84
N ILE A 104 4.74 -24.57 2.73
CA ILE A 104 4.20 -25.22 1.51
C ILE A 104 5.31 -25.44 0.47
N ALA A 105 6.46 -24.77 0.64
CA ALA A 105 7.66 -24.98 -0.17
C ALA A 105 8.40 -26.24 0.29
#